data_AF-A0A6I5VQK2-F1
#
_entry.id   AF-A0A6I5VQK2-F1
#
_cell.length_a   1.000
_cell.length_b   1.000
_cell.length_c   1.000
_cell.angle_alpha   90.00
_cell.angle_beta   90.00
_cell.angle_gamma   90.00
#
_symmetry.space_group_name_H-M   'P 1'
#
loop_
_entity.id
_entity.type
_entity.pdbx_description
1 polymer ?
#
loop_
_entity_poly.entity_id
_entity_poly.type
_entity_poly.pdbx_seq_one_letter_code
_entity_poly.pdbx_strand_id
1 'polypeptide(L)'
;MDRAQVEGELVRVESDFEQLVRTLTPWQLRQRSVGTRWTNRQLLFHMVFGYLIVRTLLPLVRVLARAGLSRRLAATLNAAERPFHVINYLGSVGGGQVLPPPAMLALLRRTLRVLRRRLETESEASLAQRMSFPISWDPYFRSTMSVLDVYHYGTQHYQHHRRQLATSPGEPTSPGGSPTGPPP
;
A
#
# COMPACT_ATOMS: atom_id res chain seq x y z
N MET A 1 8.48 -16.24 -8.29
CA MET A 1 7.74 -15.96 -7.05
C MET A 1 7.13 -17.25 -6.56
N ASP A 2 7.39 -17.63 -5.32
CA ASP A 2 6.78 -18.80 -4.68
C ASP A 2 6.14 -18.43 -3.34
N ARG A 3 5.49 -19.40 -2.70
CA ARG A 3 4.81 -19.22 -1.41
C ARG A 3 5.75 -18.76 -0.30
N ALA A 4 6.94 -19.35 -0.20
CA ALA A 4 7.90 -19.06 0.85
C ALA A 4 8.48 -17.64 0.71
N GLN A 5 8.70 -17.20 -0.54
CA GLN A 5 9.11 -15.84 -0.86
C GLN A 5 8.06 -14.82 -0.42
N VAL A 6 6.77 -15.06 -0.74
CA VAL A 6 5.67 -14.19 -0.31
C VAL A 6 5.55 -14.18 1.21
N GLU A 7 5.62 -15.33 1.87
CA GLU A 7 5.57 -15.40 3.35
C GLU A 7 6.69 -14.56 3.98
N GLY A 8 7.92 -14.69 3.46
CA GLY A 8 9.05 -13.87 3.90
C GLY A 8 8.85 -12.37 3.64
N GLU A 9 8.17 -11.98 2.56
CA GLU A 9 7.81 -10.59 2.32
C GLU A 9 6.84 -10.05 3.37
N LEU A 10 5.78 -10.80 3.70
CA LEU A 10 4.78 -10.38 4.69
C LEU A 10 5.40 -10.19 6.08
N VAL A 11 6.36 -11.04 6.45
CA VAL A 11 7.12 -10.89 7.71
C VAL A 11 7.97 -9.61 7.68
N ARG A 12 8.73 -9.38 6.61
CA ARG A 12 9.57 -8.17 6.47
C ARG A 12 8.75 -6.89 6.53
N VAL A 13 7.58 -6.88 5.91
CA VAL A 13 6.65 -5.75 5.92
C VAL A 13 6.16 -5.44 7.32
N GLU A 14 5.81 -6.46 8.12
CA GLU A 14 5.39 -6.24 9.50
C GLU A 14 6.51 -5.57 10.33
N SER A 15 7.73 -6.08 10.23
CA SER A 15 8.88 -5.53 10.94
C SER A 15 9.26 -4.12 10.50
N ASP A 16 9.28 -3.84 9.19
CA ASP A 16 9.58 -2.48 8.67
C ASP A 16 8.48 -1.49 9.10
N PHE A 17 7.21 -1.87 9.06
CA PHE A 17 6.13 -0.98 9.47
C PHE A 17 6.16 -0.69 10.98
N GLU A 18 6.49 -1.69 11.81
CA GLU A 18 6.72 -1.48 13.23
C GLU A 18 7.86 -0.49 13.47
N GLN A 19 8.97 -0.61 12.73
CA GLN A 19 10.08 0.32 12.80
C GLN A 19 9.66 1.74 12.40
N LEU A 20 8.90 1.90 11.32
CA LEU A 20 8.37 3.20 10.90
C LEU A 20 7.51 3.86 11.99
N VAL A 21 6.58 3.11 12.57
CA VAL A 21 5.68 3.61 13.62
C VAL A 21 6.46 4.02 14.87
N ARG A 22 7.56 3.34 15.19
CA ARG A 22 8.44 3.67 16.32
C ARG A 22 9.35 4.87 16.08
N THR A 23 9.79 5.09 14.83
CA THR A 23 10.86 6.05 14.52
C THR A 23 10.37 7.37 13.95
N LEU A 24 9.23 7.38 13.25
CA LEU A 24 8.69 8.61 12.66
C LEU A 24 8.19 9.56 13.76
N THR A 25 8.81 10.73 13.82
CA THR A 25 8.41 11.79 14.73
C THR A 25 7.06 12.40 14.33
N PRO A 26 6.33 13.04 15.27
CA PRO A 26 5.11 13.77 14.94
C PRO A 26 5.29 14.84 13.86
N TRP A 27 6.47 15.49 13.80
CA TRP A 27 6.79 16.46 12.77
C TRP A 27 6.93 15.79 11.39
N GLN A 28 7.70 14.69 11.29
CA GLN A 28 7.82 13.91 10.05
C GLN A 28 6.47 13.39 9.58
N LEU A 29 5.60 12.92 10.47
CA LEU A 29 4.26 12.43 10.11
C LEU A 29 3.38 13.50 9.44
N ARG A 30 3.61 14.78 9.72
CA ARG A 30 2.89 15.91 9.10
C ARG A 30 3.52 16.39 7.78
N GLN A 31 4.77 16.03 7.51
CA GLN A 31 5.43 16.40 6.26
C GLN A 31 4.74 15.78 5.05
N ARG A 32 4.82 16.48 3.91
CA ARG A 32 4.38 15.92 2.63
C ARG A 32 5.32 14.80 2.22
N SER A 33 4.73 13.70 1.76
CA SER A 33 5.50 12.60 1.17
C SER A 33 6.00 12.98 -0.23
N VAL A 34 7.12 12.40 -0.62
CA VAL A 34 7.82 12.71 -1.88
C VAL A 34 7.02 12.16 -3.06
N GLY A 35 6.71 13.02 -4.02
CA GLY A 35 6.02 12.61 -5.26
C GLY A 35 4.54 12.25 -5.08
N THR A 36 3.92 12.58 -3.93
CA THR A 36 2.49 12.35 -3.72
C THR A 36 1.78 13.59 -3.16
N ARG A 37 0.44 13.56 -3.16
CA ARG A 37 -0.37 14.62 -2.56
C ARG A 37 -0.57 14.45 -1.05
N TRP A 38 -0.21 13.29 -0.48
CA TRP A 38 -0.45 12.91 0.91
C TRP A 38 0.66 13.36 1.86
N THR A 39 0.31 13.52 3.14
CA THR A 39 1.32 13.55 4.22
C THR A 39 1.90 12.16 4.47
N ASN A 40 3.04 12.08 5.15
CA ASN A 40 3.63 10.81 5.56
C ASN A 40 2.64 9.96 6.37
N ARG A 41 1.83 10.56 7.25
CA ARG A 41 0.81 9.82 8.01
C ARG A 41 -0.29 9.22 7.13
N GLN A 42 -0.75 9.96 6.13
CA GLN A 42 -1.76 9.48 5.18
C GLN A 42 -1.19 8.38 4.28
N LEU A 43 0.06 8.54 3.83
CA LEU A 43 0.76 7.54 3.05
C LEU A 43 1.03 6.26 3.87
N LEU A 44 1.34 6.40 5.16
CA LEU A 44 1.52 5.27 6.07
C LEU A 44 0.22 4.45 6.19
N PHE A 45 -0.94 5.12 6.31
CA PHE A 45 -2.21 4.44 6.24
C PHE A 45 -2.48 3.82 4.87
N HIS A 46 -2.14 4.52 3.78
CA HIS A 46 -2.30 4.01 2.41
C HIS A 46 -1.56 2.68 2.19
N MET A 47 -0.36 2.53 2.75
CA MET A 47 0.41 1.28 2.75
C MET A 47 -0.35 0.13 3.45
N VAL A 48 -1.06 0.41 4.54
CA VAL A 48 -1.95 -0.58 5.20
C VAL A 48 -3.18 -0.87 4.35
N PHE A 49 -3.75 0.17 3.74
CA PHE A 49 -4.93 0.09 2.89
C PHE A 49 -4.69 -0.82 1.67
N GLY A 50 -3.50 -0.79 1.08
CA GLY A 50 -3.09 -1.72 0.01
C GLY A 50 -3.31 -3.19 0.40
N TYR A 51 -2.94 -3.59 1.62
CA TYR A 51 -3.18 -4.96 2.11
C TYR A 51 -4.66 -5.27 2.40
N LEU A 52 -5.47 -4.27 2.77
CA LEU A 52 -6.92 -4.44 2.89
C LEU A 52 -7.57 -4.68 1.51
N ILE A 53 -7.08 -3.99 0.48
CA ILE A 53 -7.47 -4.23 -0.91
C ILE A 53 -7.07 -5.65 -1.32
N VAL A 54 -5.81 -6.06 -1.10
CA VAL A 54 -5.35 -7.44 -1.40
C VAL A 54 -6.26 -8.47 -0.76
N ARG A 55 -6.58 -8.32 0.53
CA ARG A 55 -7.48 -9.23 1.24
C ARG A 55 -8.86 -9.34 0.59
N THR A 56 -9.35 -8.25 0.00
CA THR A 56 -10.64 -8.19 -0.72
C THR A 56 -10.54 -8.77 -2.13
N LEU A 57 -9.42 -8.54 -2.82
CA LEU A 57 -9.18 -9.02 -4.19
C LEU A 57 -9.00 -10.55 -4.24
N LEU A 58 -8.34 -11.16 -3.25
CA LEU A 58 -8.06 -12.60 -3.25
C LEU A 58 -9.30 -13.49 -3.46
N PRO A 59 -10.40 -13.37 -2.68
CA PRO A 59 -11.60 -14.16 -2.94
C PRO A 59 -12.27 -13.81 -4.27
N LEU A 60 -12.24 -12.55 -4.69
CA LEU A 60 -12.81 -12.09 -5.95
C LEU A 60 -12.11 -12.77 -7.14
N VAL A 61 -10.77 -12.74 -7.16
CA VAL A 61 -9.94 -13.38 -8.19
C VAL A 61 -10.28 -14.86 -8.31
N ARG A 62 -10.42 -15.55 -7.18
CA ARG A 62 -10.75 -16.97 -7.15
C ARG A 62 -12.12 -17.30 -7.73
N VAL A 63 -13.15 -16.56 -7.32
CA VAL A 63 -14.53 -16.79 -7.79
C VAL A 63 -14.61 -16.53 -9.29
N LEU A 64 -14.02 -15.43 -9.75
CA LEU A 64 -14.07 -15.03 -11.15
C LEU A 64 -13.21 -15.91 -12.06
N ALA A 65 -12.03 -16.32 -11.59
CA ALA A 65 -11.19 -17.27 -12.31
C ALA A 65 -11.90 -18.61 -12.51
N ARG A 66 -12.62 -19.09 -11.48
CA ARG A 66 -13.46 -20.31 -11.61
C ARG A 66 -14.64 -20.13 -12.55
N ALA A 67 -15.26 -18.95 -12.57
CA ALA A 67 -16.43 -18.69 -13.39
C ALA A 67 -16.11 -18.35 -14.86
N GLY A 68 -14.84 -18.30 -15.28
CA GLY A 68 -14.44 -17.99 -16.66
C GLY A 68 -14.77 -16.56 -17.13
N LEU A 69 -15.22 -15.68 -16.21
CA LEU A 69 -15.71 -14.33 -16.51
C LEU A 69 -14.62 -13.25 -16.57
N SER A 70 -13.34 -13.66 -16.50
CA SER A 70 -12.20 -12.77 -16.26
C SER A 70 -12.04 -11.64 -17.29
N ARG A 71 -12.19 -11.93 -18.60
CA ARG A 71 -11.99 -10.93 -19.67
C ARG A 71 -13.10 -9.88 -19.76
N ARG A 72 -14.37 -10.31 -19.68
CA ARG A 72 -15.53 -9.38 -19.75
C ARG A 72 -15.59 -8.49 -18.51
N LEU A 73 -15.21 -9.03 -17.35
CA LEU A 73 -15.21 -8.25 -16.12
C LEU A 73 -14.04 -7.27 -16.02
N ALA A 74 -12.86 -7.58 -16.55
CA ALA A 74 -11.74 -6.63 -16.59
C ALA A 74 -12.10 -5.37 -17.41
N ALA A 75 -12.83 -5.55 -18.52
CA ALA A 75 -13.36 -4.43 -19.29
C ALA A 75 -14.36 -3.58 -18.49
N THR A 76 -15.25 -4.22 -17.71
CA THR A 76 -16.18 -3.51 -16.81
C THR A 76 -15.46 -2.81 -15.64
N LEU A 77 -14.42 -3.43 -15.09
CA LEU A 77 -13.61 -2.84 -14.01
C LEU A 77 -12.80 -1.63 -14.51
N ASN A 78 -12.33 -1.62 -15.76
CA ASN A 78 -11.71 -0.41 -16.33
C ASN A 78 -12.65 0.81 -16.25
N ALA A 79 -13.96 0.62 -16.41
CA ALA A 79 -14.92 1.73 -16.26
C ALA A 79 -15.00 2.28 -14.82
N ALA A 80 -14.54 1.53 -13.82
CA ALA A 80 -14.49 1.93 -12.42
C ALA A 80 -13.11 2.47 -11.97
N GLU A 81 -12.20 2.79 -12.90
CA GLU A 81 -10.89 3.38 -12.61
C GLU A 81 -10.98 4.71 -11.83
N ARG A 82 -11.79 5.65 -12.33
CA ARG A 82 -11.97 6.96 -11.66
C ARG A 82 -12.52 6.81 -10.23
N PRO A 83 -13.61 6.07 -9.98
CA PRO A 83 -14.10 5.89 -8.62
C PRO A 83 -13.08 5.13 -7.75
N PHE A 84 -12.32 4.18 -8.30
CA PHE A 84 -11.24 3.53 -7.57
C PHE A 84 -10.20 4.53 -7.08
N HIS A 85 -9.68 5.40 -7.95
CA HIS A 85 -8.68 6.41 -7.53
C HIS A 85 -9.23 7.40 -6.49
N VAL A 86 -10.51 7.78 -6.60
CA VAL A 86 -11.16 8.65 -5.61
C VAL A 86 -11.24 7.96 -4.24
N ILE A 87 -11.74 6.73 -4.19
CA ILE A 87 -11.82 5.95 -2.94
C ILE A 87 -10.43 5.72 -2.37
N ASN A 88 -9.46 5.42 -3.23
CA ASN A 88 -8.08 5.19 -2.82
C ASN A 88 -7.46 6.44 -2.19
N TYR A 89 -7.70 7.61 -2.79
CA TYR A 89 -7.26 8.90 -2.26
C TYR A 89 -7.96 9.28 -0.96
N LEU A 90 -9.30 9.36 -0.98
CA LEU A 90 -10.11 9.82 0.15
C LEU A 90 -10.08 8.84 1.32
N GLY A 91 -10.10 7.54 1.04
CA GLY A 91 -9.93 6.50 2.06
C GLY A 91 -8.59 6.65 2.78
N SER A 92 -7.53 6.98 2.04
CA SER A 92 -6.21 7.21 2.63
C SER A 92 -6.12 8.50 3.45
N VAL A 93 -6.78 9.56 2.99
CA VAL A 93 -6.91 10.82 3.74
C VAL A 93 -7.69 10.59 5.04
N GLY A 94 -8.88 9.99 4.96
CA GLY A 94 -9.75 9.75 6.11
C GLY A 94 -9.13 8.79 7.13
N GLY A 95 -8.67 7.61 6.68
CA GLY A 95 -8.04 6.63 7.55
C GLY A 95 -6.75 7.14 8.18
N GLY A 96 -5.94 7.88 7.41
CA GLY A 96 -4.73 8.54 7.90
C GLY A 96 -5.00 9.60 8.96
N GLN A 97 -6.12 10.33 8.88
CA GLN A 97 -6.50 11.33 9.88
C GLN A 97 -7.06 10.70 11.15
N VAL A 98 -7.92 9.68 11.03
CA VAL A 98 -8.65 9.11 12.16
C VAL A 98 -7.79 8.15 12.98
N LEU A 99 -7.00 7.28 12.33
CA LEU A 99 -6.25 6.25 13.05
C LEU A 99 -4.89 6.78 13.51
N PRO A 100 -4.51 6.62 14.79
CA PRO A 100 -3.14 6.88 15.23
C PRO A 100 -2.19 5.77 14.72
N PRO A 101 -0.88 6.04 14.55
CA PRO A 101 0.07 5.06 14.01
C PRO A 101 0.08 3.68 14.72
N PRO A 102 -0.03 3.58 16.07
CA PRO A 102 -0.16 2.28 16.72
C PRO A 102 -1.40 1.48 16.30
N ALA A 103 -2.52 2.16 16.04
CA ALA A 103 -3.74 1.51 15.55
C ALA A 103 -3.57 1.02 14.09
N MET A 104 -2.85 1.79 13.26
CA MET A 104 -2.49 1.35 11.90
C MET A 104 -1.62 0.09 11.93
N LEU A 105 -0.63 0.03 12.84
CA LEU A 105 0.21 -1.17 13.02
C LEU A 105 -0.63 -2.38 13.47
N ALA A 106 -1.54 -2.19 14.42
CA ALA A 106 -2.43 -3.27 14.86
C ALA A 106 -3.33 -3.79 13.71
N LEU A 107 -3.84 -2.87 12.89
CA LEU A 107 -4.64 -3.20 11.70
C LEU A 107 -3.83 -3.96 10.65
N LEU A 108 -2.60 -3.50 10.38
CA LEU A 108 -1.68 -4.19 9.46
C LEU A 108 -1.38 -5.60 9.97
N ARG A 109 -0.95 -5.75 11.23
CA ARG A 109 -0.66 -7.05 11.85
C ARG A 109 -1.83 -8.02 11.75
N ARG A 110 -3.04 -7.55 12.05
CA ARG A 110 -4.26 -8.36 11.91
C ARG A 110 -4.45 -8.81 10.47
N THR A 111 -4.25 -7.91 9.51
CA THR A 111 -4.43 -8.17 8.08
C THR A 111 -3.40 -9.15 7.56
N LEU A 112 -2.11 -8.93 7.84
CA LEU A 112 -1.02 -9.83 7.48
C LEU A 112 -1.21 -11.21 8.09
N ARG A 113 -1.61 -11.32 9.36
CA ARG A 113 -1.90 -12.62 9.99
C ARG A 113 -3.02 -13.38 9.29
N VAL A 114 -4.06 -12.69 8.81
CA VAL A 114 -5.13 -13.32 8.01
C VAL A 114 -4.59 -13.77 6.65
N LEU A 115 -3.78 -12.96 5.99
CA LEU A 115 -3.18 -13.29 4.70
C LEU A 115 -2.23 -14.48 4.79
N ARG A 116 -1.34 -14.50 5.78
CA ARG A 116 -0.38 -15.59 6.04
C ARG A 116 -1.09 -16.92 6.30
N ARG A 117 -2.07 -16.94 7.21
CA ARG A 117 -2.89 -18.15 7.46
C ARG A 117 -3.61 -18.66 6.23
N ARG A 118 -4.13 -17.75 5.38
CA ARG A 118 -4.73 -18.16 4.12
C ARG A 118 -3.68 -18.79 3.21
N LEU A 119 -2.56 -18.10 2.99
CA LEU A 119 -1.44 -18.53 2.15
C LEU A 119 -0.92 -19.93 2.55
N GLU A 120 -0.82 -20.22 3.85
CA GLU A 120 -0.44 -21.54 4.38
C GLU A 120 -1.38 -22.65 3.91
N THR A 121 -2.70 -22.37 3.87
CA THR A 121 -3.74 -23.35 3.52
C THR A 121 -4.05 -23.44 2.02
N GLU A 122 -3.56 -22.50 1.20
CA GLU A 122 -3.82 -22.55 -0.25
C GLU A 122 -3.11 -23.76 -0.88
N SER A 123 -3.74 -24.38 -1.89
CA SER A 123 -3.06 -25.34 -2.75
C SER A 123 -2.31 -24.62 -3.87
N GLU A 124 -1.28 -25.25 -4.44
CA GLU A 124 -0.54 -24.70 -5.59
C GLU A 124 -1.48 -24.41 -6.78
N ALA A 125 -2.46 -25.29 -7.03
CA ALA A 125 -3.48 -25.06 -8.06
C ALA A 125 -4.34 -23.81 -7.78
N SER A 126 -4.68 -23.54 -6.51
CA SER A 126 -5.42 -22.34 -6.11
C SER A 126 -4.56 -21.07 -6.29
N LEU A 127 -3.29 -21.13 -5.89
CA LEU A 127 -2.34 -20.04 -6.06
C LEU A 127 -2.07 -19.70 -7.54
N ALA A 128 -2.13 -20.71 -8.41
CA ALA A 128 -1.94 -20.57 -9.85
C ALA A 128 -3.17 -20.02 -10.59
N GLN A 129 -4.37 -19.96 -9.97
CA GLN A 129 -5.57 -19.42 -10.63
C GLN A 129 -5.36 -17.97 -11.07
N ARG A 130 -5.68 -17.67 -12.33
CA ARG A 130 -5.42 -16.35 -12.94
C ARG A 130 -6.71 -15.65 -13.35
N MET A 131 -6.69 -14.32 -13.30
CA MET A 131 -7.71 -13.48 -13.93
C MET A 131 -7.09 -12.27 -14.63
N SER A 132 -7.86 -11.63 -15.50
CA SER A 132 -7.50 -10.35 -16.10
C SER A 132 -7.69 -9.22 -15.10
N PHE A 133 -6.73 -8.30 -15.04
CA PHE A 133 -6.76 -7.15 -14.15
C PHE A 133 -6.83 -5.83 -14.95
N PRO A 134 -7.47 -4.79 -14.36
CA PRO A 134 -7.52 -3.46 -14.97
C PRO A 134 -6.17 -2.75 -14.80
N ILE A 135 -5.28 -2.88 -15.79
CA ILE A 135 -3.89 -2.38 -15.72
C ILE A 135 -3.77 -0.86 -15.51
N SER A 136 -4.83 -0.09 -15.76
CA SER A 136 -4.82 1.35 -15.54
C SER A 136 -4.95 1.74 -14.06
N TRP A 137 -5.41 0.84 -13.19
CA TRP A 137 -5.66 1.16 -11.78
C TRP A 137 -4.37 1.30 -10.96
N ASP A 138 -3.33 0.53 -11.30
CA ASP A 138 -2.06 0.53 -10.57
C ASP A 138 -0.92 0.06 -11.49
N PRO A 139 0.26 0.71 -11.47
CA PRO A 139 1.38 0.34 -12.34
C PRO A 139 1.89 -1.09 -12.14
N TYR A 140 1.60 -1.74 -11.01
CA TYR A 140 1.99 -3.13 -10.75
C TYR A 140 0.93 -4.14 -11.21
N PHE A 141 -0.24 -3.69 -11.63
CA PHE A 141 -1.24 -4.58 -12.24
C PHE A 141 -0.81 -5.01 -13.64
N ARG A 142 -0.78 -6.33 -13.86
CA ARG A 142 -0.52 -6.93 -15.17
C ARG A 142 -1.83 -7.39 -15.80
N SER A 143 -1.87 -7.43 -17.13
CA SER A 143 -3.07 -7.85 -17.88
C SER A 143 -3.62 -9.21 -17.46
N THR A 144 -2.78 -10.07 -16.89
CA THR A 144 -3.19 -11.30 -16.21
C THR A 144 -2.32 -11.53 -14.97
N MET A 145 -2.96 -11.73 -13.82
CA MET A 145 -2.29 -12.02 -12.54
C MET A 145 -2.89 -13.27 -11.91
N SER A 146 -2.05 -14.09 -11.30
CA SER A 146 -2.48 -15.20 -10.44
C SER A 146 -2.86 -14.74 -9.04
N VAL A 147 -3.49 -15.61 -8.25
CA VAL A 147 -3.70 -15.38 -6.81
C VAL A 147 -2.35 -15.12 -6.11
N LEU A 148 -1.29 -15.84 -6.47
CA LEU A 148 0.06 -15.59 -5.93
C LEU A 148 0.62 -14.22 -6.33
N ASP A 149 0.41 -13.80 -7.58
CA ASP A 149 0.79 -12.48 -8.07
C ASP A 149 0.09 -11.37 -7.26
N VAL A 150 -1.16 -11.58 -6.83
CA VAL A 150 -1.92 -10.62 -6.02
C VAL A 150 -1.40 -10.51 -4.58
N TYR A 151 -0.93 -11.61 -3.99
CA TYR A 151 -0.22 -11.54 -2.71
C TYR A 151 1.07 -10.71 -2.84
N HIS A 152 1.89 -11.01 -3.86
CA HIS A 152 3.15 -10.30 -4.10
C HIS A 152 2.93 -8.80 -4.38
N TYR A 153 1.90 -8.48 -5.15
CA TYR A 153 1.50 -7.10 -5.45
C TYR A 153 1.36 -6.25 -4.18
N GLY A 154 0.81 -6.80 -3.09
CA GLY A 154 0.70 -6.08 -1.82
C GLY A 154 2.06 -5.57 -1.32
N THR A 155 3.11 -6.39 -1.44
CA THR A 155 4.47 -6.01 -1.08
C THR A 155 5.08 -5.01 -2.06
N GLN A 156 4.85 -5.16 -3.36
CA GLN A 156 5.35 -4.21 -4.36
C GLN A 156 4.77 -2.82 -4.13
N HIS A 157 3.45 -2.74 -3.90
CA HIS A 157 2.72 -1.53 -3.55
C HIS A 157 3.27 -0.91 -2.25
N TYR A 158 3.44 -1.72 -1.20
CA TYR A 158 4.03 -1.28 0.07
C TYR A 158 5.42 -0.67 -0.12
N GLN A 159 6.32 -1.37 -0.82
CA GLN A 159 7.70 -0.92 -1.02
C GLN A 159 7.80 0.33 -1.89
N HIS A 160 6.89 0.49 -2.86
CA HIS A 160 6.78 1.70 -3.64
C HIS A 160 6.52 2.92 -2.76
N HIS A 161 5.48 2.85 -1.94
CA HIS A 161 5.09 3.96 -1.07
C HIS A 161 6.06 4.14 0.10
N ARG A 162 6.71 3.08 0.57
CA ARG A 162 7.77 3.15 1.57
C ARG A 162 8.91 4.09 1.16
N ARG A 163 9.28 4.10 -0.12
CA ARG A 163 10.32 4.99 -0.68
C ARG A 163 9.88 6.45 -0.82
N GLN A 164 8.57 6.70 -0.77
CA GLN A 164 8.01 8.05 -0.89
C GLN A 164 7.86 8.74 0.49
N LEU A 165 8.08 8.04 1.60
CA LEU A 165 8.10 8.67 2.92
C LEU A 165 9.26 9.66 3.02
N ALA A 166 8.95 10.91 3.36
CA ALA A 166 9.95 11.94 3.62
C ALA A 166 10.54 11.74 5.03
N THR A 167 11.67 11.03 5.13
CA THR A 167 12.30 10.68 6.41
C THR A 167 13.46 11.57 6.81
N SER A 168 13.96 12.44 5.92
CA SER A 168 15.03 13.38 6.26
C SER A 168 14.57 14.32 7.39
N PRO A 169 15.42 14.61 8.38
CA PRO A 169 15.20 15.75 9.25
C PRO A 169 15.16 16.98 8.33
N GLY A 170 14.07 17.74 8.36
CA GLY A 170 14.10 19.07 7.78
C GLY A 170 15.13 19.85 8.59
N GLU A 171 16.17 20.33 7.93
CA GLU A 171 16.98 21.39 8.48
C GLU A 171 16.01 22.52 8.87
N PRO A 172 15.98 22.97 10.14
CA PRO A 172 15.14 24.08 10.51
C PRO A 172 15.56 25.25 9.63
N THR A 173 14.64 25.76 8.82
CA THR A 173 14.84 27.01 8.10
C THR A 173 15.15 28.07 9.14
N SER A 174 16.43 28.46 9.24
CA SER A 174 16.86 29.55 10.09
C SER A 174 16.04 30.79 9.71
N PRO A 175 15.31 31.40 10.65
CA PRO A 175 14.63 32.64 10.36
C PRO A 175 15.67 33.74 10.24
N GLY A 176 15.77 34.33 9.04
CA GLY A 176 16.30 35.67 8.82
C GLY A 176 17.77 35.87 9.21
N GLY A 177 18.66 35.66 8.25
CA GLY A 177 19.86 36.51 8.20
C GLY A 177 19.40 37.94 7.98
N SER A 178 19.29 38.73 9.06
CA SER A 178 19.12 40.17 8.95
C SER A 178 20.37 40.77 8.30
N PRO A 179 20.22 41.64 7.29
CA PRO A 179 21.34 42.35 6.70
C PRO A 179 21.71 43.51 7.62
N THR A 180 22.84 43.41 8.31
CA THR A 180 23.44 44.58 8.98
C THR A 180 24.72 44.96 8.26
N GLY A 181 24.55 45.71 7.18
CA GLY A 181 25.45 46.78 6.80
C GLY A 181 24.63 48.07 6.73
N PRO A 182 25.16 49.19 7.21
CA PRO A 182 25.37 50.27 6.26
C PRO A 182 26.73 50.99 6.43
N PRO A 183 27.19 51.72 5.38
CA PRO A 183 28.46 52.46 5.30
C PRO A 183 28.32 53.87 5.93
N PRO A 184 29.35 54.74 5.98
CA PRO A 184 30.76 54.62 5.56
C PRO A 184 31.75 54.32 6.70
#